data_AF-K0VI98-F1
#
_entry.id   AF-K0VI98-F1
#
_cell.length_a   1.000
_cell.length_b   1.000
_cell.length_c   1.000
_cell.angle_alpha   90.00
_cell.angle_beta   90.00
_cell.angle_gamma   90.00
#
_symmetry.space_group_name_H-M   'P 1'
#
loop_
_entity.id
_entity.type
_entity.pdbx_description
1 polymer ?
#
loop_
_entity_poly.entity_id
_entity_poly.type
_entity_poly.pdbx_seq_one_letter_code
_entity_poly.pdbx_strand_id
1 'polypeptide(L)'
;MYSNSLIELDRAHLVHPVASYRGHEAQGVRVLASAKGATVTDAHGRQLIDGFAGLWCVNAGYGHESIVEAATRQMRELPYATAYFGLGSEPAIRLAAELAERAPGDLNHIYFTLGGSDAVDSTIRFIRYYWIARGKPQRDQFISLEQGYHGSSTVGAGLTALPNFHAGFGIPFDWQHKIPSPYPYRNPVGDDPQAIIAASLAALRAKVEAIGADRVAAFYAEPIQGSGGVIVPPKGWLKAMRDLCRELDILFVADEVITGFGRTGPLFACSEEEIVPDFITTAKGLTSGYVPMGAVFMADHVYQTIAEGAGASAVGHGYTYSAHPVSAAVALEVLKLYEGGLLE
;
A
#
# COMPACT_ATOMS: atom_id res chain seq x y z
N MET A 1 -21.36 36.24 2.22
CA MET A 1 -20.87 35.39 3.32
C MET A 1 -21.53 34.04 3.16
N TYR A 2 -20.77 32.97 2.97
CA TYR A 2 -21.31 31.62 3.13
C TYR A 2 -21.92 31.53 4.53
N SER A 3 -23.14 30.99 4.64
CA SER A 3 -23.76 30.73 5.95
C SER A 3 -22.85 29.79 6.78
N ASN A 4 -23.02 29.72 8.10
CA ASN A 4 -22.33 28.74 8.99
C ASN A 4 -22.65 27.26 8.64
N SER A 5 -23.20 26.97 7.47
CA SER A 5 -23.46 25.62 6.98
C SER A 5 -22.16 24.97 6.50
N LEU A 6 -21.75 23.89 7.19
CA LEU A 6 -20.63 23.05 6.75
C LEU A 6 -20.84 22.49 5.33
N ILE A 7 -22.10 22.24 4.92
CA ILE A 7 -22.42 21.74 3.59
C ILE A 7 -22.10 22.78 2.51
N GLU A 8 -22.40 24.06 2.76
CA GLU A 8 -22.10 25.13 1.79
C GLU A 8 -20.59 25.42 1.74
N LEU A 9 -19.91 25.37 2.89
CA LEU A 9 -18.45 25.53 2.94
C LEU A 9 -17.74 24.38 2.22
N ASP A 10 -18.17 23.14 2.43
CA ASP A 10 -17.67 21.96 1.74
C ASP A 10 -17.81 22.10 0.23
N ARG A 11 -19.03 22.41 -0.24
CA ARG A 11 -19.34 22.63 -1.65
C ARG A 11 -18.44 23.71 -2.28
N ALA A 12 -18.19 24.79 -1.55
CA ALA A 12 -17.46 25.93 -2.08
C ALA A 12 -15.94 25.75 -2.06
N HIS A 13 -15.41 24.90 -1.18
CA HIS A 13 -13.98 24.95 -0.82
C HIS A 13 -13.27 23.60 -0.74
N LEU A 14 -13.96 22.48 -0.53
CA LEU A 14 -13.33 21.16 -0.40
C LEU A 14 -13.52 20.32 -1.68
N VAL A 15 -12.41 19.96 -2.31
CA VAL A 15 -12.40 19.03 -3.46
C VAL A 15 -12.28 17.61 -2.94
N HIS A 16 -13.32 16.80 -3.15
CA HIS A 16 -13.37 15.41 -2.69
C HIS A 16 -12.65 14.45 -3.65
N PRO A 17 -11.91 13.45 -3.13
CA PRO A 17 -11.30 12.42 -3.96
C PRO A 17 -12.35 11.51 -4.58
N VAL A 18 -12.10 11.07 -5.83
CA VAL A 18 -12.94 10.10 -6.55
C VAL A 18 -14.43 10.47 -6.55
N ALA A 19 -14.74 11.75 -6.77
CA ALA A 19 -16.10 12.28 -6.77
C ALA A 19 -16.45 12.95 -8.12
N SER A 20 -17.71 12.84 -8.54
CA SER A 20 -18.26 13.75 -9.55
C SER A 20 -18.40 15.13 -8.93
N TYR A 21 -17.63 16.13 -9.36
CA TYR A 21 -17.66 17.45 -8.71
C TYR A 21 -19.03 18.12 -8.81
N ARG A 22 -19.67 18.10 -10.00
CA ARG A 22 -21.03 18.63 -10.16
C ARG A 22 -22.08 17.78 -9.44
N GLY A 23 -21.89 16.46 -9.40
CA GLY A 23 -22.76 15.57 -8.64
C GLY A 23 -22.69 15.84 -7.14
N HIS A 24 -21.48 15.96 -6.61
CA HIS A 24 -21.20 16.28 -5.21
C HIS A 24 -21.76 17.65 -4.81
N GLU A 25 -21.54 18.67 -5.66
CA GLU A 25 -22.14 19.99 -5.45
C GLU A 25 -23.67 19.90 -5.34
N ALA A 26 -24.34 19.19 -6.26
CA ALA A 26 -25.79 19.05 -6.25
C ALA A 26 -26.30 18.25 -5.04
N GLN A 27 -25.59 17.19 -4.65
CA GLN A 27 -25.99 16.29 -3.57
C GLN A 27 -25.73 16.89 -2.17
N GLY A 28 -24.61 17.60 -2.00
CA GLY A 28 -24.09 18.01 -0.70
C GLY A 28 -23.41 16.87 0.06
N VAL A 29 -22.42 17.21 0.88
CA VAL A 29 -21.68 16.25 1.71
C VAL A 29 -22.56 15.67 2.82
N ARG A 30 -22.39 14.39 3.11
CA ARG A 30 -22.83 13.80 4.38
C ARG A 30 -21.73 13.98 5.42
N VAL A 31 -21.94 14.89 6.37
CA VAL A 31 -20.97 15.15 7.44
C VAL A 31 -21.05 14.04 8.50
N LEU A 32 -19.95 13.33 8.72
CA LEU A 32 -19.79 12.40 9.85
C LEU A 32 -19.32 13.17 11.09
N ALA A 33 -19.96 12.95 12.23
CA ALA A 33 -19.75 13.72 13.46
C ALA A 33 -19.00 12.97 14.56
N SER A 34 -19.24 11.65 14.70
CA SER A 34 -18.55 10.82 15.68
C SER A 34 -18.57 9.35 15.26
N ALA A 35 -17.75 8.52 15.90
CA ALA A 35 -17.70 7.09 15.64
C ALA A 35 -17.22 6.30 16.86
N LYS A 36 -17.69 5.06 17.00
CA LYS A 36 -17.25 4.11 18.04
C LYS A 36 -17.43 2.67 17.54
N GLY A 37 -16.43 1.82 17.76
CA GLY A 37 -16.45 0.44 17.25
C GLY A 37 -16.55 0.42 15.73
N ALA A 38 -17.58 -0.22 15.19
CA ALA A 38 -17.87 -0.25 13.75
C ALA A 38 -19.03 0.69 13.34
N THR A 39 -19.41 1.64 14.19
CA THR A 39 -20.55 2.54 13.95
C THR A 39 -20.09 3.99 13.82
N VAL A 40 -20.58 4.67 12.80
CA VAL A 40 -20.42 6.13 12.61
C VAL A 40 -21.77 6.82 12.81
N THR A 41 -21.74 8.04 13.35
CA THR A 41 -22.92 8.90 13.52
C THR A 41 -22.75 10.15 12.66
N ASP A 42 -23.72 10.45 11.81
CA ASP A 42 -23.72 11.67 10.99
C ASP A 42 -24.18 12.91 11.79
N ALA A 43 -24.01 14.09 11.21
CA ALA A 43 -24.38 15.37 11.83
C ALA A 43 -25.90 15.54 12.09
N HIS A 44 -26.74 14.66 11.56
CA HIS A 44 -28.18 14.60 11.84
C HIS A 44 -28.53 13.57 12.92
N GLY A 45 -27.51 12.94 13.54
CA GLY A 45 -27.68 11.93 14.57
C GLY A 45 -28.00 10.53 14.04
N ARG A 46 -27.94 10.30 12.71
CA ARG A 46 -28.18 8.97 12.15
C ARG A 46 -26.95 8.10 12.35
N GLN A 47 -27.17 6.93 12.95
CA GLN A 47 -26.14 5.90 13.09
C GLN A 47 -26.11 4.99 11.87
N LEU A 48 -24.89 4.66 11.43
CA LEU A 48 -24.60 3.80 10.30
C LEU A 48 -23.57 2.76 10.73
N ILE A 49 -23.79 1.50 10.37
CA ILE A 49 -22.76 0.47 10.46
C ILE A 49 -21.78 0.71 9.31
N ASP A 50 -20.52 0.93 9.63
CA ASP A 50 -19.46 1.02 8.65
C ASP A 50 -18.91 -0.38 8.34
N GLY A 51 -19.55 -1.04 7.38
CA GLY A 51 -19.11 -2.34 6.87
C GLY A 51 -17.85 -2.30 6.00
N PHE A 52 -17.24 -1.12 5.83
CA PHE A 52 -16.07 -0.91 4.95
C PHE A 52 -14.82 -0.46 5.71
N ALA A 53 -14.94 -0.25 7.03
CA ALA A 53 -13.87 0.24 7.91
C ALA A 53 -13.20 1.50 7.34
N GLY A 54 -14.00 2.52 7.05
CA GLY A 54 -13.65 3.75 6.37
C GLY A 54 -13.35 3.49 4.91
N LEU A 55 -12.07 3.20 4.63
CA LEU A 55 -11.59 2.79 3.31
C LEU A 55 -10.62 1.63 3.48
N TRP A 56 -11.11 0.50 4.00
CA TRP A 56 -10.33 -0.70 4.31
C TRP A 56 -9.23 -0.48 5.36
N CYS A 57 -9.36 0.55 6.21
CA CYS A 57 -8.24 1.01 7.04
C CYS A 57 -8.51 0.99 8.53
N VAL A 58 -9.74 1.16 8.99
CA VAL A 58 -10.05 1.25 10.43
C VAL A 58 -10.15 -0.16 11.05
N ASN A 59 -9.08 -0.95 10.91
CA ASN A 59 -9.06 -2.35 11.32
C ASN A 59 -9.36 -2.52 12.83
N ALA A 60 -8.80 -1.63 13.67
CA ALA A 60 -9.05 -1.67 15.11
C ALA A 60 -10.46 -1.20 15.49
N GLY A 61 -11.18 -0.52 14.59
CA GLY A 61 -12.41 0.19 14.91
C GLY A 61 -12.16 1.60 15.46
N TYR A 62 -13.26 2.35 15.61
CA TYR A 62 -13.26 3.74 16.04
C TYR A 62 -13.26 3.90 17.57
N GLY A 63 -12.61 4.96 18.06
CA GLY A 63 -12.75 5.42 19.44
C GLY A 63 -11.87 4.71 20.46
N HIS A 64 -10.70 4.21 20.07
CA HIS A 64 -9.72 3.63 21.01
C HIS A 64 -8.95 4.73 21.74
N GLU A 65 -9.20 4.85 23.05
CA GLU A 65 -8.56 5.88 23.88
C GLU A 65 -7.04 5.68 23.98
N SER A 66 -6.55 4.43 24.03
CA SER A 66 -5.10 4.18 24.12
C SER A 66 -4.33 4.73 22.92
N ILE A 67 -4.92 4.68 21.71
CA ILE A 67 -4.36 5.29 20.50
C ILE A 67 -4.31 6.82 20.64
N VAL A 68 -5.39 7.43 21.14
CA VAL A 68 -5.47 8.89 21.37
C VAL A 68 -4.43 9.34 22.40
N GLU A 69 -4.27 8.59 23.49
CA GLU A 69 -3.26 8.85 24.51
C GLU A 69 -1.84 8.71 23.96
N ALA A 70 -1.56 7.70 23.13
CA ALA A 70 -0.27 7.50 22.48
C ALA A 70 0.08 8.69 21.57
N ALA A 71 -0.87 9.15 20.74
CA ALA A 71 -0.70 10.33 19.89
C ALA A 71 -0.45 11.59 20.74
N THR A 72 -1.26 11.81 21.77
CA THR A 72 -1.21 13.00 22.63
C THR A 72 0.11 13.06 23.40
N ARG A 73 0.57 11.94 23.96
CA ARG A 73 1.87 11.86 24.65
C ARG A 73 3.00 12.23 23.70
N GLN A 74 3.06 11.58 22.53
CA GLN A 74 4.12 11.85 21.56
C GLN A 74 4.10 13.29 21.05
N MET A 75 2.91 13.87 20.85
CA MET A 75 2.77 15.26 20.40
C MET A 75 3.28 16.28 21.44
N ARG A 76 3.14 15.99 22.74
CA ARG A 76 3.68 16.83 23.81
C ARG A 76 5.20 16.75 23.90
N GLU A 77 5.76 15.57 23.66
CA GLU A 77 7.20 15.31 23.80
C GLU A 77 8.00 15.73 22.58
N LEU A 78 7.61 15.23 21.40
CA LEU A 78 8.25 15.53 20.12
C LEU A 78 7.21 15.43 19.01
N PRO A 79 6.54 16.53 18.65
CA PRO A 79 5.46 16.52 17.66
C PRO A 79 5.97 16.25 16.25
N TYR A 80 7.22 16.58 15.94
CA TYR A 80 7.83 16.39 14.64
C TYR A 80 9.34 16.23 14.75
N ALA A 81 9.89 15.34 13.93
CA ALA A 81 11.32 15.24 13.63
C ALA A 81 11.48 14.81 12.17
N THR A 82 12.51 15.31 11.52
CA THR A 82 12.88 14.85 10.17
C THR A 82 13.70 13.57 10.26
N ALA A 83 13.51 12.66 9.31
CA ALA A 83 14.40 11.51 9.07
C ALA A 83 15.55 11.85 8.10
N TYR A 84 15.66 13.10 7.66
CA TYR A 84 16.78 13.57 6.85
C TYR A 84 18.03 13.79 7.71
N PHE A 85 19.19 13.87 7.04
CA PHE A 85 20.45 14.34 7.64
C PHE A 85 20.97 13.47 8.80
N GLY A 86 20.57 12.20 8.87
CA GLY A 86 20.95 11.29 9.96
C GLY A 86 20.23 11.57 11.28
N LEU A 87 19.15 12.36 11.26
CA LEU A 87 18.28 12.58 12.41
C LEU A 87 17.19 11.51 12.45
N GLY A 88 16.63 11.27 13.64
CA GLY A 88 15.59 10.27 13.85
C GLY A 88 14.83 10.48 15.15
N SER A 89 13.81 9.66 15.37
CA SER A 89 13.02 9.65 16.60
C SER A 89 12.86 8.24 17.13
N GLU A 90 12.83 8.09 18.45
CA GLU A 90 12.61 6.80 19.12
C GLU A 90 11.39 6.03 18.60
N PRO A 91 10.18 6.61 18.49
CA PRO A 91 9.01 5.85 18.02
C PRO A 91 9.20 5.31 16.60
N ALA A 92 9.83 6.08 15.70
CA ALA A 92 10.09 5.62 14.34
C ALA A 92 11.12 4.47 14.29
N ILE A 93 12.19 4.56 15.09
CA ILE A 93 13.21 3.51 15.19
C ILE A 93 12.59 2.22 15.74
N ARG A 94 11.82 2.31 16.82
CA ARG A 94 11.11 1.16 17.41
C ARG A 94 10.11 0.56 16.43
N LEU A 95 9.31 1.40 15.76
CA LEU A 95 8.34 0.89 14.78
C LEU A 95 9.04 0.14 13.64
N ALA A 96 10.15 0.67 13.11
CA ALA A 96 10.89 -0.03 12.06
C ALA A 96 11.37 -1.41 12.53
N ALA A 97 11.87 -1.52 13.76
CA ALA A 97 12.31 -2.79 14.34
C ALA A 97 11.14 -3.78 14.53
N GLU A 98 10.02 -3.34 15.12
CA GLU A 98 8.85 -4.19 15.36
C GLU A 98 8.23 -4.68 14.04
N LEU A 99 8.21 -3.83 13.02
CA LEU A 99 7.74 -4.20 11.68
C LEU A 99 8.68 -5.21 11.00
N ALA A 100 9.99 -5.00 11.05
CA ALA A 100 10.98 -5.92 10.50
C ALA A 100 10.91 -7.31 11.15
N GLU A 101 10.78 -7.38 12.47
CA GLU A 101 10.68 -8.64 13.23
C GLU A 101 9.46 -9.50 12.81
N ARG A 102 8.39 -8.84 12.35
CA ARG A 102 7.13 -9.51 11.94
C ARG A 102 7.01 -9.70 10.45
N ALA A 103 7.88 -9.09 9.66
CA ALA A 103 7.85 -9.19 8.22
C ALA A 103 8.28 -10.60 7.76
N PRO A 104 7.77 -11.12 6.63
CA PRO A 104 8.25 -12.38 6.08
C PRO A 104 9.74 -12.34 5.69
N GLY A 105 10.50 -13.37 6.06
CA GLY A 105 11.86 -13.58 5.57
C GLY A 105 12.87 -12.52 6.03
N ASP A 106 13.56 -11.89 5.09
CA ASP A 106 14.67 -10.94 5.29
C ASP A 106 14.29 -9.49 4.95
N LEU A 107 13.02 -9.13 5.12
CA LEU A 107 12.48 -7.79 4.90
C LEU A 107 12.83 -6.83 6.07
N ASN A 108 14.12 -6.60 6.31
CA ASN A 108 14.59 -5.90 7.52
C ASN A 108 14.68 -4.37 7.39
N HIS A 109 14.56 -3.82 6.17
CA HIS A 109 14.79 -2.40 5.93
C HIS A 109 13.47 -1.67 5.65
N ILE A 110 13.05 -0.84 6.61
CA ILE A 110 11.77 -0.12 6.55
C ILE A 110 11.97 1.34 6.13
N TYR A 111 11.28 1.74 5.08
CA TYR A 111 11.19 3.13 4.63
C TYR A 111 9.76 3.65 4.80
N PHE A 112 9.57 4.69 5.61
CA PHE A 112 8.23 5.22 5.89
C PHE A 112 7.78 6.27 4.87
N THR A 113 6.50 6.19 4.51
CA THR A 113 5.78 7.12 3.64
C THR A 113 4.55 7.68 4.36
N LEU A 114 3.74 8.50 3.69
CA LEU A 114 2.51 9.07 4.24
C LEU A 114 1.28 8.20 3.95
N GLY A 115 1.35 7.28 2.99
CA GLY A 115 0.31 6.32 2.67
C GLY A 115 0.75 5.26 1.66
N GLY A 116 -0.23 4.66 0.98
CA GLY A 116 0.01 3.56 0.04
C GLY A 116 0.54 4.02 -1.31
N SER A 117 -0.02 5.10 -1.87
CA SER A 117 0.37 5.59 -3.21
C SER A 117 1.84 6.01 -3.27
N ASP A 118 2.33 6.69 -2.23
CA ASP A 118 3.73 7.11 -2.12
C ASP A 118 4.66 5.96 -1.69
N ALA A 119 4.16 4.92 -1.01
CA ALA A 119 4.90 3.67 -0.84
C ALA A 119 5.17 2.99 -2.20
N VAL A 120 4.15 2.90 -3.07
CA VAL A 120 4.29 2.36 -4.43
C VAL A 120 5.22 3.23 -5.30
N ASP A 121 5.11 4.55 -5.25
CA ASP A 121 6.06 5.43 -5.98
C ASP A 121 7.51 5.23 -5.49
N SER A 122 7.67 5.01 -4.18
CA SER A 122 8.98 4.77 -3.58
C SER A 122 9.61 3.46 -4.08
N THR A 123 8.84 2.37 -4.18
CA THR A 123 9.36 1.11 -4.71
C THR A 123 9.82 1.26 -6.16
N ILE A 124 9.11 2.01 -7.02
CA ILE A 124 9.53 2.27 -8.40
C ILE A 124 10.93 2.91 -8.44
N ARG A 125 11.22 3.88 -7.55
CA ARG A 125 12.53 4.53 -7.47
C ARG A 125 13.61 3.58 -6.97
N PHE A 126 13.34 2.84 -5.90
CA PHE A 126 14.30 1.88 -5.35
C PHE A 126 14.62 0.75 -6.33
N ILE A 127 13.62 0.22 -7.04
CA ILE A 127 13.78 -0.83 -8.06
C ILE A 127 14.67 -0.33 -9.21
N ARG A 128 14.44 0.90 -9.71
CA ARG A 128 15.31 1.48 -10.74
C ARG A 128 16.74 1.64 -10.24
N TYR A 129 16.93 2.12 -9.00
CA TYR A 129 18.26 2.25 -8.41
C TYR A 129 18.94 0.89 -8.28
N TYR A 130 18.24 -0.12 -7.77
CA TYR A 130 18.74 -1.49 -7.65
C TYR A 130 19.30 -2.02 -8.98
N TRP A 131 18.54 -1.85 -10.07
CA TRP A 131 18.99 -2.32 -11.39
C TRP A 131 20.15 -1.52 -11.95
N ILE A 132 20.20 -0.20 -11.71
CA ILE A 132 21.37 0.64 -12.04
C ILE A 132 22.61 0.16 -11.28
N ALA A 133 22.49 -0.10 -9.97
CA ALA A 133 23.57 -0.60 -9.13
C ALA A 133 24.05 -1.99 -9.57
N ARG A 134 23.16 -2.82 -10.13
CA ARG A 134 23.48 -4.12 -10.76
C ARG A 134 24.07 -4.00 -12.17
N GLY A 135 24.28 -2.79 -12.70
CA GLY A 135 24.78 -2.57 -14.06
C GLY A 135 23.78 -2.91 -15.17
N LYS A 136 22.47 -2.94 -14.87
CA LYS A 136 21.38 -3.23 -15.81
C LYS A 136 20.38 -2.05 -15.91
N PRO A 137 20.82 -0.84 -16.28
CA PRO A 137 19.98 0.36 -16.25
C PRO A 137 18.76 0.31 -17.18
N GLN A 138 18.76 -0.58 -18.18
CA GLN A 138 17.64 -0.80 -19.10
C GLN A 138 16.48 -1.58 -18.47
N ARG A 139 16.61 -2.09 -17.23
CA ARG A 139 15.52 -2.71 -16.48
C ARG A 139 14.65 -1.66 -15.84
N ASP A 140 13.71 -1.14 -16.63
CA ASP A 140 12.84 -0.02 -16.28
C ASP A 140 11.35 -0.26 -16.56
N GLN A 141 10.97 -1.49 -16.92
CA GLN A 141 9.59 -1.88 -17.25
C GLN A 141 8.92 -2.59 -16.08
N PHE A 142 7.67 -2.24 -15.79
CA PHE A 142 6.94 -2.72 -14.61
C PHE A 142 5.63 -3.36 -15.03
N ILE A 143 5.30 -4.51 -14.44
CA ILE A 143 4.10 -5.28 -14.76
C ILE A 143 3.22 -5.34 -13.51
N SER A 144 1.91 -5.13 -13.65
CA SER A 144 0.91 -5.38 -12.62
C SER A 144 -0.30 -6.15 -13.18
N LEU A 145 -1.35 -6.32 -12.38
CA LEU A 145 -2.56 -7.05 -12.77
C LEU A 145 -3.63 -6.10 -13.32
N GLU A 146 -4.39 -6.56 -14.32
CA GLU A 146 -5.71 -5.98 -14.62
C GLU A 146 -6.60 -5.99 -13.36
N GLN A 147 -7.50 -5.02 -13.22
CA GLN A 147 -8.32 -4.80 -12.02
C GLN A 147 -7.51 -4.48 -10.73
N GLY A 148 -6.18 -4.41 -10.78
CA GLY A 148 -5.35 -4.07 -9.62
C GLY A 148 -5.43 -2.59 -9.25
N TYR A 149 -5.18 -2.27 -7.98
CA TYR A 149 -5.11 -0.91 -7.47
C TYR A 149 -3.85 -0.70 -6.63
N HIS A 150 -2.94 0.15 -7.13
CA HIS A 150 -1.66 0.47 -6.51
C HIS A 150 -1.53 1.98 -6.24
N GLY A 151 -2.66 2.61 -5.90
CA GLY A 151 -2.71 4.02 -5.53
C GLY A 151 -3.06 4.97 -6.69
N SER A 152 -2.83 6.25 -6.43
CA SER A 152 -3.31 7.39 -7.25
C SER A 152 -2.27 8.51 -7.42
N SER A 153 -0.99 8.22 -7.18
CA SER A 153 0.12 9.15 -7.48
C SER A 153 0.30 9.30 -9.00
N THR A 154 0.87 10.41 -9.46
CA THR A 154 1.07 10.64 -10.92
C THR A 154 1.86 9.51 -11.59
N VAL A 155 2.84 8.93 -10.88
CA VAL A 155 3.67 7.85 -11.42
C VAL A 155 3.04 6.49 -11.15
N GLY A 156 2.81 6.13 -9.89
CA GLY A 156 2.29 4.83 -9.48
C GLY A 156 0.87 4.52 -9.96
N ALA A 157 0.02 5.52 -10.23
CA ALA A 157 -1.34 5.28 -10.73
C ALA A 157 -1.40 4.55 -12.08
N GLY A 158 -0.32 4.54 -12.87
CA GLY A 158 -0.27 3.70 -14.06
C GLY A 158 -0.04 2.21 -13.78
N LEU A 159 0.33 1.83 -12.54
CA LEU A 159 0.28 0.44 -12.07
C LEU A 159 -1.15 0.03 -11.67
N THR A 160 -2.00 0.97 -11.22
CA THR A 160 -3.44 0.76 -11.09
C THR A 160 -4.05 0.43 -12.47
N ALA A 161 -5.02 -0.48 -12.50
CA ALA A 161 -5.70 -0.95 -13.70
C ALA A 161 -7.22 -0.75 -13.63
N LEU A 162 -7.61 0.39 -13.07
CA LEU A 162 -8.99 0.85 -12.95
C LEU A 162 -9.18 2.10 -13.83
N PRO A 163 -10.02 2.08 -14.88
CA PRO A 163 -10.09 3.15 -15.89
C PRO A 163 -10.32 4.56 -15.33
N ASN A 164 -11.07 4.68 -14.23
CA ASN A 164 -11.35 5.98 -13.59
C ASN A 164 -10.09 6.67 -13.05
N PHE A 165 -9.02 5.93 -12.77
CA PHE A 165 -7.74 6.48 -12.32
C PHE A 165 -6.81 6.87 -13.48
N HIS A 166 -7.23 6.63 -14.72
CA HIS A 166 -6.48 6.99 -15.94
C HIS A 166 -7.15 8.12 -16.73
N ALA A 167 -8.49 8.15 -16.71
CA ALA A 167 -9.30 9.09 -17.46
C ALA A 167 -8.92 10.56 -17.21
N GLY A 168 -8.40 11.24 -18.24
CA GLY A 168 -8.01 12.65 -18.18
C GLY A 168 -6.62 12.93 -17.59
N PHE A 169 -5.83 11.91 -17.24
CA PHE A 169 -4.54 12.07 -16.57
C PHE A 169 -3.31 11.69 -17.40
N GLY A 170 -3.50 11.19 -18.63
CA GLY A 170 -2.38 10.87 -19.53
C GLY A 170 -1.50 9.70 -19.07
N ILE A 171 -2.11 8.75 -18.35
CA ILE A 171 -1.49 7.51 -17.85
C ILE A 171 -2.37 6.31 -18.24
N PRO A 172 -1.86 5.06 -18.23
CA PRO A 172 -0.51 4.61 -17.84
C PRO A 172 0.58 5.10 -18.80
N PHE A 173 1.82 5.15 -18.32
CA PHE A 173 2.99 5.37 -19.17
C PHE A 173 3.38 4.08 -19.93
N ASP A 174 4.11 4.21 -21.04
CA ASP A 174 4.50 3.09 -21.91
C ASP A 174 5.32 1.98 -21.21
N TRP A 175 5.91 2.28 -20.05
CA TRP A 175 6.69 1.34 -19.24
C TRP A 175 5.85 0.60 -18.18
N GLN A 176 4.53 0.81 -18.14
CA GLN A 176 3.61 0.26 -17.15
C GLN A 176 2.63 -0.71 -17.80
N HIS A 177 2.89 -2.00 -17.63
CA HIS A 177 2.23 -3.08 -18.33
C HIS A 177 1.24 -3.81 -17.43
N LYS A 178 0.35 -4.59 -18.06
CA LYS A 178 -0.66 -5.41 -17.37
C LYS A 178 -0.67 -6.83 -17.90
N ILE A 179 -0.96 -7.78 -17.01
CA ILE A 179 -1.42 -9.14 -17.36
C ILE A 179 -2.82 -9.37 -16.78
N PRO A 180 -3.59 -10.36 -17.28
CA PRO A 180 -4.94 -10.62 -16.79
C PRO A 180 -5.01 -10.89 -15.28
N SER A 181 -6.10 -10.42 -14.66
CA SER A 181 -6.44 -10.71 -13.26
C SER A 181 -6.70 -12.22 -13.05
N PRO A 182 -6.29 -12.82 -11.92
CA PRO A 182 -6.56 -14.23 -11.60
C PRO A 182 -8.00 -14.48 -11.10
N TYR A 183 -8.99 -13.75 -11.60
CA TYR A 183 -10.37 -13.76 -11.10
C TYR A 183 -11.11 -15.07 -11.40
N PRO A 184 -11.32 -15.98 -10.42
CA PRO A 184 -11.83 -17.33 -10.71
C PRO A 184 -13.21 -17.35 -11.36
N TYR A 185 -14.12 -16.47 -10.92
CA TYR A 185 -15.50 -16.44 -11.43
C TYR A 185 -15.62 -15.99 -12.89
N ARG A 186 -14.63 -15.25 -13.42
CA ARG A 186 -14.65 -14.70 -14.79
C ARG A 186 -13.42 -15.10 -15.61
N ASN A 187 -12.67 -16.11 -15.16
CA ASN A 187 -11.44 -16.47 -15.83
C ASN A 187 -11.73 -17.17 -17.18
N PRO A 188 -11.05 -16.78 -18.28
CA PRO A 188 -11.24 -17.43 -19.58
C PRO A 188 -10.96 -18.94 -19.59
N VAL A 189 -10.16 -19.45 -18.64
CA VAL A 189 -9.86 -20.89 -18.54
C VAL A 189 -10.79 -21.65 -17.59
N GLY A 190 -11.85 -21.03 -17.07
CA GLY A 190 -12.78 -21.62 -16.12
C GLY A 190 -12.37 -21.42 -14.66
N ASP A 191 -12.96 -22.18 -13.74
CA ASP A 191 -12.79 -22.02 -12.29
C ASP A 191 -11.79 -23.00 -11.65
N ASP A 192 -11.14 -23.87 -12.45
CA ASP A 192 -10.10 -24.78 -11.96
C ASP A 192 -8.88 -24.00 -11.45
N PRO A 193 -8.53 -24.10 -10.15
CA PRO A 193 -7.38 -23.42 -9.55
C PRO A 193 -6.07 -23.61 -10.32
N GLN A 194 -5.78 -24.83 -10.78
CA GLN A 194 -4.52 -25.13 -11.44
C GLN A 194 -4.46 -24.55 -12.85
N ALA A 195 -5.56 -24.61 -13.60
CA ALA A 195 -5.68 -23.92 -14.89
C ALA A 195 -5.48 -22.40 -14.76
N ILE A 196 -6.08 -21.76 -13.75
CA ILE A 196 -5.93 -20.31 -13.52
C ILE A 196 -4.48 -19.96 -13.21
N ILE A 197 -3.82 -20.71 -12.32
CA ILE A 197 -2.40 -20.51 -12.00
C ILE A 197 -1.54 -20.67 -13.25
N ALA A 198 -1.72 -21.76 -14.00
CA ALA A 198 -0.97 -22.00 -15.24
C ALA A 198 -1.18 -20.89 -16.28
N ALA A 199 -2.41 -20.38 -16.41
CA ALA A 199 -2.73 -19.27 -17.31
C ALA A 199 -2.03 -17.96 -16.89
N SER A 200 -2.00 -17.62 -15.60
CA SER A 200 -1.28 -16.44 -15.11
C SER A 200 0.23 -16.54 -15.29
N LEU A 201 0.81 -17.72 -15.03
CA LEU A 201 2.24 -17.96 -15.26
C LEU A 201 2.60 -17.82 -16.75
N ALA A 202 1.78 -18.40 -17.64
CA ALA A 202 1.95 -18.27 -19.09
C ALA A 202 1.82 -16.81 -19.54
N ALA A 203 0.85 -16.07 -19.00
CA ALA A 203 0.66 -14.65 -19.31
C ALA A 203 1.86 -13.79 -18.88
N LEU A 204 2.43 -14.04 -17.70
CA LEU A 204 3.63 -13.32 -17.26
C LEU A 204 4.84 -13.65 -18.15
N ARG A 205 5.09 -14.92 -18.46
CA ARG A 205 6.18 -15.32 -19.38
C ARG A 205 6.04 -14.66 -20.75
N ALA A 206 4.84 -14.69 -21.34
CA ALA A 206 4.57 -14.08 -22.64
C ALA A 206 4.75 -12.55 -22.60
N LYS A 207 4.33 -11.88 -21.50
CA LYS A 207 4.52 -10.44 -21.34
C LYS A 207 6.00 -10.07 -21.23
N VAL A 208 6.77 -10.85 -20.46
CA VAL A 208 8.22 -10.65 -20.30
C VAL A 208 8.94 -10.86 -21.64
N GLU A 209 8.58 -11.89 -22.40
CA GLU A 209 9.12 -12.11 -23.75
C GLU A 209 8.82 -10.95 -24.69
N ALA A 210 7.56 -10.48 -24.71
CA ALA A 210 7.15 -9.37 -25.58
C ALA A 210 7.85 -8.04 -25.24
N ILE A 211 8.16 -7.79 -23.98
CA ILE A 211 8.88 -6.59 -23.53
C ILE A 211 10.40 -6.75 -23.76
N GLY A 212 10.93 -7.96 -23.63
CA GLY A 212 12.35 -8.25 -23.51
C GLY A 212 12.73 -8.51 -22.05
N ALA A 213 13.21 -9.72 -21.76
CA ALA A 213 13.52 -10.17 -20.39
C ALA A 213 14.60 -9.34 -19.69
N ASP A 214 15.47 -8.68 -20.45
CA ASP A 214 16.49 -7.77 -19.94
C ASP A 214 15.97 -6.37 -19.62
N ARG A 215 14.69 -6.05 -19.90
CA ARG A 215 14.07 -4.77 -19.56
C ARG A 215 13.05 -4.82 -18.42
N VAL A 216 12.55 -5.99 -18.06
CA VAL A 216 11.54 -6.11 -16.99
C VAL A 216 12.21 -5.97 -15.62
N ALA A 217 11.74 -5.00 -14.85
CA ALA A 217 12.31 -4.61 -13.57
C ALA A 217 11.59 -5.27 -12.40
N ALA A 218 10.24 -5.26 -12.42
CA ALA A 218 9.42 -5.77 -11.33
C ALA A 218 8.01 -6.18 -11.76
N PHE A 219 7.43 -7.09 -10.97
CA PHE A 219 6.02 -7.46 -10.99
C PHE A 219 5.35 -7.07 -9.66
N TYR A 220 4.17 -6.44 -9.75
CA TYR A 220 3.36 -6.01 -8.61
C TYR A 220 2.10 -6.86 -8.50
N ALA A 221 1.79 -7.31 -7.28
CA ALA A 221 0.54 -7.98 -6.99
C ALA A 221 0.02 -7.62 -5.59
N GLU A 222 -1.26 -7.28 -5.50
CA GLU A 222 -1.99 -7.39 -4.23
C GLU A 222 -2.20 -8.89 -3.94
N PRO A 223 -2.01 -9.39 -2.70
CA PRO A 223 -2.35 -10.78 -2.36
C PRO A 223 -3.82 -11.12 -2.64
N ILE A 224 -4.70 -10.16 -2.41
CA ILE A 224 -6.13 -10.16 -2.80
C ILE A 224 -6.41 -8.78 -3.39
N GLN A 225 -6.92 -8.69 -4.62
CA GLN A 225 -7.17 -7.40 -5.25
C GLN A 225 -8.38 -6.73 -4.58
N GLY A 226 -8.16 -5.62 -3.87
CA GLY A 226 -9.18 -4.98 -3.06
C GLY A 226 -10.15 -4.17 -3.91
N SER A 227 -9.70 -2.99 -4.35
CA SER A 227 -10.53 -2.04 -5.11
C SER A 227 -10.99 -2.59 -6.47
N GLY A 228 -10.34 -3.63 -6.99
CA GLY A 228 -10.75 -4.38 -8.17
C GLY A 228 -12.04 -5.17 -8.00
N GLY A 229 -12.47 -5.40 -6.76
CA GLY A 229 -13.72 -6.12 -6.45
C GLY A 229 -13.53 -7.32 -5.51
N VAL A 230 -12.58 -7.27 -4.58
CA VAL A 230 -12.27 -8.37 -3.64
C VAL A 230 -12.02 -9.68 -4.39
N ILE A 231 -11.01 -9.67 -5.25
CA ILE A 231 -10.66 -10.81 -6.10
C ILE A 231 -9.65 -11.67 -5.35
N VAL A 232 -10.15 -12.76 -4.78
CA VAL A 232 -9.33 -13.77 -4.10
C VAL A 232 -8.75 -14.72 -5.16
N PRO A 233 -7.42 -14.75 -5.35
CA PRO A 233 -6.81 -15.69 -6.29
C PRO A 233 -6.90 -17.12 -5.74
N PRO A 234 -6.72 -18.16 -6.58
CA PRO A 234 -6.60 -19.52 -6.09
C PRO A 234 -5.43 -19.67 -5.11
N LYS A 235 -5.58 -20.55 -4.11
CA LYS A 235 -4.49 -20.88 -3.19
C LYS A 235 -3.24 -21.33 -3.95
N GLY A 236 -2.06 -20.86 -3.56
CA GLY A 236 -0.78 -21.12 -4.22
C GLY A 236 -0.46 -20.18 -5.37
N TRP A 237 -1.42 -19.36 -5.82
CA TRP A 237 -1.22 -18.45 -6.95
C TRP A 237 -0.13 -17.42 -6.68
N LEU A 238 -0.18 -16.74 -5.52
CA LEU A 238 0.78 -15.67 -5.21
C LEU A 238 2.20 -16.23 -5.07
N LYS A 239 2.34 -17.41 -4.45
CA LYS A 239 3.60 -18.16 -4.36
C LYS A 239 4.15 -18.52 -5.73
N ALA A 240 3.31 -19.06 -6.62
CA ALA A 240 3.70 -19.41 -7.98
C ALA A 240 4.17 -18.19 -8.79
N MET A 241 3.51 -17.05 -8.64
CA MET A 241 3.91 -15.80 -9.29
C MET A 241 5.25 -15.27 -8.75
N ARG A 242 5.46 -15.32 -7.43
CA ARG A 242 6.74 -14.96 -6.80
C ARG A 242 7.87 -15.85 -7.29
N ASP A 243 7.67 -17.16 -7.27
CA ASP A 243 8.67 -18.14 -7.69
C ASP A 243 9.04 -17.95 -9.17
N LEU A 244 8.06 -17.66 -10.02
CA LEU A 244 8.30 -17.31 -11.43
C LEU A 244 9.11 -16.00 -11.59
N CYS A 245 8.82 -14.96 -10.80
CA CYS A 245 9.59 -13.72 -10.85
C CYS A 245 11.07 -13.98 -10.51
N ARG A 246 11.33 -14.83 -9.50
CA ARG A 246 12.69 -15.27 -9.16
C ARG A 246 13.37 -16.01 -10.31
N GLU A 247 12.67 -16.95 -10.98
CA GLU A 247 13.21 -17.65 -12.15
C GLU A 247 13.59 -16.70 -13.30
N LEU A 248 12.85 -15.60 -13.46
CA LEU A 248 13.04 -14.62 -14.52
C LEU A 248 14.01 -13.48 -14.15
N ASP A 249 14.61 -13.51 -12.95
CA ASP A 249 15.43 -12.43 -12.38
C ASP A 249 14.65 -11.10 -12.34
N ILE A 250 13.36 -11.11 -11.96
CA ILE A 250 12.49 -9.92 -11.85
C ILE A 250 12.11 -9.74 -10.38
N LEU A 251 12.11 -8.50 -9.89
CA LEU A 251 11.72 -8.23 -8.50
C LEU A 251 10.20 -8.39 -8.31
N PHE A 252 9.78 -8.96 -7.19
CA PHE A 252 8.39 -9.17 -6.83
C PHE A 252 7.98 -8.23 -5.69
N VAL A 253 6.95 -7.42 -5.93
CA VAL A 253 6.37 -6.50 -4.95
C VAL A 253 5.00 -7.00 -4.52
N ALA A 254 4.85 -7.34 -3.25
CA ALA A 254 3.55 -7.62 -2.66
C ALA A 254 2.94 -6.32 -2.12
N ASP A 255 1.80 -5.91 -2.69
CA ASP A 255 1.07 -4.74 -2.22
C ASP A 255 0.08 -5.15 -1.11
N GLU A 256 0.53 -5.06 0.13
CA GLU A 256 -0.23 -5.39 1.33
C GLU A 256 -0.89 -4.15 1.96
N VAL A 257 -1.10 -3.08 1.18
CA VAL A 257 -1.77 -1.86 1.67
C VAL A 257 -3.18 -2.17 2.22
N ILE A 258 -3.90 -3.15 1.66
CA ILE A 258 -5.21 -3.61 2.19
C ILE A 258 -5.08 -4.88 3.03
N THR A 259 -4.33 -5.86 2.53
CA THR A 259 -4.30 -7.22 3.11
C THR A 259 -3.47 -7.32 4.38
N GLY A 260 -2.52 -6.39 4.58
CA GLY A 260 -1.71 -6.32 5.78
C GLY A 260 -2.50 -5.92 7.02
N PHE A 261 -1.87 -6.13 8.16
CA PHE A 261 -2.36 -5.89 9.51
C PHE A 261 -3.66 -6.64 9.85
N GLY A 262 -3.68 -7.95 9.59
CA GLY A 262 -4.72 -8.85 10.09
C GLY A 262 -5.95 -8.98 9.21
N ARG A 263 -6.02 -8.29 8.07
CA ARG A 263 -7.23 -8.26 7.23
C ARG A 263 -7.64 -9.65 6.72
N THR A 264 -6.67 -10.52 6.43
CA THR A 264 -6.90 -11.89 5.95
C THR A 264 -6.82 -12.95 7.05
N GLY A 265 -6.59 -12.55 8.31
CA GLY A 265 -6.24 -13.45 9.41
C GLY A 265 -4.82 -13.16 9.94
N PRO A 266 -3.75 -13.57 9.23
CA PRO A 266 -2.38 -13.25 9.63
C PRO A 266 -2.07 -11.76 9.52
N LEU A 267 -0.99 -11.31 10.19
CA LEU A 267 -0.56 -9.92 10.12
C LEU A 267 -0.20 -9.50 8.69
N PHE A 268 0.40 -10.39 7.89
CA PHE A 268 0.62 -10.19 6.46
C PHE A 268 0.03 -11.38 5.71
N ALA A 269 -0.69 -11.14 4.61
CA ALA A 269 -1.24 -12.23 3.80
C ALA A 269 -0.13 -13.12 3.22
N CYS A 270 1.04 -12.55 2.93
CA CYS A 270 2.22 -13.29 2.49
C CYS A 270 2.67 -14.38 3.48
N SER A 271 2.39 -14.21 4.78
CA SER A 271 2.75 -15.19 5.81
C SER A 271 1.97 -16.51 5.68
N GLU A 272 0.76 -16.50 5.09
CA GLU A 272 -0.09 -17.69 4.98
C GLU A 272 0.53 -18.80 4.10
N GLU A 273 1.29 -18.42 3.07
CA GLU A 273 1.91 -19.34 2.11
C GLU A 273 3.45 -19.27 2.09
N GLU A 274 4.03 -18.69 3.15
CA GLU A 274 5.48 -18.49 3.32
C GLU A 274 6.11 -17.72 2.14
N ILE A 275 5.40 -16.70 1.67
CA ILE A 275 5.82 -15.88 0.54
C ILE A 275 6.76 -14.82 1.09
N VAL A 276 7.99 -14.81 0.57
CA VAL A 276 8.99 -13.78 0.85
C VAL A 276 9.18 -12.98 -0.45
N PRO A 277 8.58 -11.77 -0.55
CA PRO A 277 8.75 -10.86 -1.67
C PRO A 277 10.04 -10.04 -1.53
N ASP A 278 10.44 -9.33 -2.58
CA ASP A 278 11.59 -8.40 -2.52
C ASP A 278 11.20 -7.06 -1.87
N PHE A 279 9.91 -6.71 -1.99
CA PHE A 279 9.29 -5.58 -1.33
C PHE A 279 7.89 -5.89 -0.82
N ILE A 280 7.51 -5.28 0.31
CA ILE A 280 6.11 -5.12 0.72
C ILE A 280 5.77 -3.63 0.79
N THR A 281 4.63 -3.23 0.23
CA THR A 281 4.04 -1.90 0.48
C THR A 281 2.88 -2.01 1.46
N THR A 282 2.81 -1.08 2.43
CA THR A 282 1.75 -1.03 3.42
C THR A 282 1.29 0.40 3.70
N ALA A 283 0.07 0.54 4.21
CA ALA A 283 -0.50 1.77 4.78
C ALA A 283 -1.74 1.36 5.59
N LYS A 284 -2.84 2.15 5.53
CA LYS A 284 -4.18 1.79 6.02
C LYS A 284 -4.16 1.15 7.42
N GLY A 285 -4.20 -0.18 7.51
CA GLY A 285 -4.18 -0.95 8.74
C GLY A 285 -2.94 -0.68 9.61
N LEU A 286 -1.83 -0.19 9.06
CA LEU A 286 -0.62 0.18 9.80
C LEU A 286 -0.92 1.13 10.97
N THR A 287 -1.84 2.08 10.78
CA THR A 287 -2.25 3.05 11.80
C THR A 287 -3.74 2.97 12.12
N SER A 288 -4.43 1.94 11.61
CA SER A 288 -5.89 1.86 11.65
C SER A 288 -6.61 3.13 11.13
N GLY A 289 -5.98 3.89 10.22
CA GLY A 289 -6.51 5.16 9.73
C GLY A 289 -6.54 6.32 10.74
N TYR A 290 -6.00 6.16 11.96
CA TYR A 290 -6.00 7.23 12.97
C TYR A 290 -5.09 8.40 12.58
N VAL A 291 -4.00 8.11 11.87
CA VAL A 291 -3.03 9.09 11.37
C VAL A 291 -2.43 8.63 10.04
N PRO A 292 -1.98 9.53 9.15
CA PRO A 292 -1.35 9.15 7.89
C PRO A 292 0.02 8.48 8.12
N MET A 293 0.20 7.29 7.54
CA MET A 293 1.47 6.60 7.41
C MET A 293 1.36 5.47 6.39
N GLY A 294 2.44 5.26 5.65
CA GLY A 294 2.69 4.03 4.91
C GLY A 294 4.12 3.56 5.16
N ALA A 295 4.45 2.38 4.63
CA ALA A 295 5.80 1.84 4.70
C ALA A 295 6.12 0.96 3.49
N VAL A 296 7.38 1.01 3.08
CA VAL A 296 8.02 0.06 2.18
C VAL A 296 8.94 -0.81 3.03
N PHE A 297 8.75 -2.11 2.95
CA PHE A 297 9.65 -3.12 3.49
C PHE A 297 10.54 -3.56 2.35
N MET A 298 11.86 -3.60 2.57
CA MET A 298 12.85 -3.92 1.56
C MET A 298 13.69 -5.09 2.04
N ALA A 299 13.86 -6.09 1.18
CA ALA A 299 14.68 -7.25 1.47
C ALA A 299 16.17 -6.86 1.58
N ASP A 300 16.92 -7.56 2.42
CA ASP A 300 18.34 -7.30 2.67
C ASP A 300 19.14 -7.19 1.38
N HIS A 301 18.96 -8.13 0.44
CA HIS A 301 19.72 -8.12 -0.80
C HIS A 301 19.45 -6.87 -1.66
N VAL A 302 18.24 -6.31 -1.62
CA VAL A 302 17.89 -5.07 -2.34
C VAL A 302 18.58 -3.89 -1.68
N TYR A 303 18.47 -3.78 -0.36
CA TYR A 303 19.09 -2.72 0.42
C TYR A 303 20.61 -2.71 0.22
N GLN A 304 21.27 -3.86 0.39
CA GLN A 304 22.72 -3.98 0.25
C GLN A 304 23.17 -3.62 -1.17
N THR A 305 22.47 -4.08 -2.20
CA THR A 305 22.78 -3.74 -3.60
C THR A 305 22.74 -2.22 -3.84
N ILE A 306 21.71 -1.53 -3.33
CA ILE A 306 21.60 -0.08 -3.46
C ILE A 306 22.69 0.62 -2.64
N ALA A 307 22.92 0.19 -1.40
CA ALA A 307 23.91 0.77 -0.49
C ALA A 307 25.34 0.65 -1.06
N GLU A 308 25.71 -0.52 -1.57
CA GLU A 308 27.00 -0.75 -2.22
C GLU A 308 27.14 0.08 -3.50
N GLY A 309 26.10 0.13 -4.33
CA GLY A 309 26.09 0.93 -5.57
C GLY A 309 26.16 2.44 -5.34
N ALA A 310 25.54 2.94 -4.27
CA ALA A 310 25.58 4.35 -3.88
C ALA A 310 26.89 4.74 -3.17
N GLY A 311 27.50 3.80 -2.45
CA GLY A 311 28.64 4.04 -1.58
C GLY A 311 28.30 5.06 -0.49
N ALA A 312 29.16 6.07 -0.34
CA ALA A 312 28.93 7.18 0.61
C ALA A 312 27.96 8.25 0.10
N SER A 313 27.45 8.13 -1.14
CA SER A 313 26.52 9.11 -1.72
C SER A 313 25.12 8.95 -1.13
N ALA A 314 24.41 10.06 -0.96
CA ALA A 314 23.01 10.01 -0.54
C ALA A 314 22.13 9.38 -1.64
N VAL A 315 21.25 8.46 -1.24
CA VAL A 315 20.11 8.03 -2.07
C VAL A 315 19.06 9.14 -2.03
N GLY A 316 18.96 9.91 -3.12
CA GLY A 316 18.09 11.09 -3.20
C GLY A 316 16.61 10.73 -3.28
N HIS A 317 15.99 10.39 -2.16
CA HIS A 317 14.55 10.12 -2.01
C HIS A 317 14.09 10.39 -0.58
N GLY A 318 12.91 10.95 -0.39
CA GLY A 318 12.44 11.37 0.92
C GLY A 318 11.16 12.20 0.87
N TYR A 319 10.48 12.24 2.01
CA TYR A 319 9.32 13.10 2.26
C TYR A 319 9.51 13.84 3.57
N THR A 320 9.06 15.10 3.66
CA THR A 320 9.16 15.91 4.90
C THR A 320 8.60 15.17 6.12
N TYR A 321 7.48 14.47 5.97
CA TYR A 321 6.83 13.72 7.07
C TYR A 321 7.16 12.22 7.08
N SER A 322 8.19 11.79 6.34
CA SER A 322 8.69 10.41 6.45
C SER A 322 9.13 10.14 7.89
N ALA A 323 8.73 8.98 8.43
CA ALA A 323 9.02 8.56 9.80
C ALA A 323 8.51 9.53 10.90
N HIS A 324 7.34 10.15 10.68
CA HIS A 324 6.75 11.12 11.60
C HIS A 324 6.56 10.54 13.02
N PRO A 325 7.09 11.18 14.08
CA PRO A 325 7.08 10.61 15.44
C PRO A 325 5.68 10.25 15.95
N VAL A 326 4.71 11.15 15.79
CA VAL A 326 3.32 10.92 16.23
C VAL A 326 2.68 9.74 15.48
N SER A 327 2.86 9.66 14.16
CA SER A 327 2.33 8.55 13.38
C SER A 327 2.95 7.22 13.78
N ALA A 328 4.26 7.22 14.07
CA ALA A 328 4.95 6.01 14.49
C ALA A 328 4.51 5.54 15.89
N ALA A 329 4.30 6.47 16.82
CA ALA A 329 3.77 6.15 18.15
C ALA A 329 2.34 5.56 18.10
N VAL A 330 1.49 6.10 17.20
CA VAL A 330 0.15 5.56 16.95
C VAL A 330 0.23 4.16 16.33
N ALA A 331 1.09 3.96 15.32
CA ALA A 331 1.26 2.64 14.70
C ALA A 331 1.73 1.57 15.69
N LEU A 332 2.66 1.92 16.60
CA LEU A 332 3.08 1.03 17.68
C LEU A 332 1.93 0.62 18.60
N GLU A 333 1.05 1.56 18.96
CA GLU A 333 -0.11 1.26 19.80
C GLU A 333 -1.15 0.41 19.06
N VAL A 334 -1.39 0.72 17.78
CA VAL A 334 -2.26 -0.06 16.90
C VAL A 334 -1.76 -1.50 16.77
N LEU A 335 -0.46 -1.69 16.58
CA LEU A 335 0.16 -3.02 16.49
C LEU A 335 -0.03 -3.80 17.80
N LYS A 336 0.18 -3.17 18.96
CA LYS A 336 -0.10 -3.80 20.27
C LYS A 336 -1.54 -4.22 20.43
N LEU A 337 -2.50 -3.43 19.94
CA LEU A 337 -3.92 -3.81 19.99
C LEU A 337 -4.18 -5.06 19.17
N TYR A 338 -3.65 -5.15 17.94
CA TYR A 338 -3.76 -6.34 17.11
C TYR A 338 -3.23 -7.60 17.82
N GLU A 339 -2.09 -7.49 18.47
CA GLU A 339 -1.43 -8.59 19.18
C GLU A 339 -2.00 -8.85 20.57
N GLY A 340 -2.71 -7.89 21.14
CA GLY A 340 -3.42 -8.00 22.42
C GLY A 340 -4.75 -8.74 22.33
N GLY A 341 -4.95 -9.55 21.28
CA GLY A 341 -6.15 -10.35 21.04
C GLY A 341 -7.22 -9.68 20.19
N LEU A 342 -6.99 -8.50 19.61
CA LEU A 342 -8.00 -7.86 18.74
C LEU A 342 -8.21 -8.61 17.42
N LEU A 343 -7.21 -9.37 16.96
CA LEU A 343 -7.30 -10.23 15.78
C LEU A 343 -7.73 -11.68 16.09
N GLU A 344 -7.93 -12.03 17.37
CA GLU A 344 -8.36 -13.36 17.83
C GLU A 344 -9.89 -13.44 18.04
#